data_AF-A0A4Q7VPD8-F1
#
_entry.id   AF-A0A4Q7VPD8-F1
#
_cell.length_a   1.000
_cell.length_b   1.000
_cell.length_c   1.000
_cell.angle_alpha   90.00
_cell.angle_beta   90.00
_cell.angle_gamma   90.00
#
_symmetry.space_group_name_H-M   'P 1'
#
loop_
_entity.id
_entity.type
_entity.pdbx_description
1 polymer ?
#
loop_
_entity_poly.entity_id
_entity_poly.type
_entity_poly.pdbx_seq_one_letter_code
_entity_poly.pdbx_strand_id
1 'polypeptide(L)'
;MSSERDENYPATAVSTWSGYVYQGKVALYHCLNMFNKGDTSFELQLDSSEDFAIYKNGALTSAHQVKAKIGKYRSGYAEALEKASTIEFDRVKGISRYFHVSIQLDDTDDYTGENGELVQFYTYGTNKYCGLREIERLTKEVIRQICTSRCITLSEDLLYYNYCLLSENINSKAVAIHRLVQDDRQKANKAAYENRIVAQSLIDDIWTKNPYNGTEYFAVDLKARFSSYLEDRLDQALPSISDEMYARARRLRALCEIMPTRAVRNYA
;
A
#
# COMPACT_ATOMS: atom_id res chain seq x y z
N MET A 1 -34.08 12.56 24.42
CA MET A 1 -34.18 11.12 24.74
C MET A 1 -34.84 10.40 23.58
N SER A 2 -34.07 9.56 22.86
CA SER A 2 -34.53 8.29 22.28
C SER A 2 -33.32 7.58 21.63
N SER A 3 -32.73 6.68 22.41
CA SER A 3 -32.03 5.42 22.02
C SER A 3 -31.02 5.49 20.86
N GLU A 4 -29.70 5.41 21.06
CA GLU A 4 -28.96 4.29 21.68
C GLU A 4 -29.62 2.94 21.37
N ARG A 5 -29.26 2.38 20.22
CA ARG A 5 -29.30 0.95 19.88
C ARG A 5 -28.57 0.75 18.56
N ASP A 6 -27.24 0.71 18.63
CA ASP A 6 -26.39 0.14 17.56
C ASP A 6 -25.44 -0.89 18.19
N GLU A 7 -25.95 -1.61 19.20
CA GLU A 7 -25.30 -2.80 19.75
C GLU A 7 -25.87 -4.05 19.07
N ASN A 8 -24.95 -4.93 18.69
CA ASN A 8 -25.16 -6.34 18.33
C ASN A 8 -25.56 -6.70 16.89
N TYR A 9 -25.00 -6.01 15.88
CA TYR A 9 -24.83 -6.69 14.59
C TYR A 9 -23.55 -7.53 14.63
N PRO A 10 -23.59 -8.83 14.26
CA PRO A 10 -22.38 -9.60 14.07
C PRO A 10 -21.49 -8.85 13.06
N ALA A 11 -20.19 -8.77 13.32
CA ALA A 11 -19.24 -8.19 12.38
C ALA A 11 -19.46 -8.86 11.03
N THR A 12 -20.09 -8.14 10.10
CA THR A 12 -20.41 -8.68 8.78
C THR A 12 -19.09 -9.07 8.10
N ALA A 13 -19.06 -10.13 7.30
CA ALA A 13 -17.86 -10.51 6.55
C ALA A 13 -17.26 -9.34 5.75
N VAL A 14 -18.10 -8.38 5.33
CA VAL A 14 -17.71 -7.12 4.68
C VAL A 14 -16.93 -6.19 5.62
N SER A 15 -17.35 -6.04 6.89
CA SER A 15 -16.61 -5.26 7.89
C SER A 15 -15.23 -5.86 8.16
N THR A 16 -15.14 -7.18 8.29
CA THR A 16 -13.89 -7.91 8.48
C THR A 16 -12.97 -7.78 7.26
N TRP A 17 -13.51 -7.92 6.04
CA TRP A 17 -12.75 -7.76 4.79
C TRP A 17 -12.19 -6.35 4.62
N SER A 18 -13.00 -5.32 4.92
CA SER A 18 -12.55 -3.93 4.86
C SER A 18 -11.47 -3.62 5.90
N GLY A 19 -11.49 -4.28 7.06
CA GLY A 19 -10.45 -4.23 8.07
C GLY A 19 -9.13 -4.80 7.58
N TYR A 20 -9.14 -6.00 6.99
CA TYR A 20 -7.94 -6.64 6.44
C TYR A 20 -7.29 -5.85 5.32
N VAL A 21 -8.09 -5.33 4.39
CA VAL A 21 -7.59 -4.50 3.29
C VAL A 21 -6.92 -3.23 3.85
N TYR A 22 -7.51 -2.60 4.87
CA TYR A 22 -6.92 -1.42 5.49
C TYR A 22 -5.61 -1.75 6.24
N GLN A 23 -5.57 -2.85 7.00
CA GLN A 23 -4.37 -3.36 7.64
C GLN A 23 -3.24 -3.58 6.63
N GLY A 24 -3.51 -4.25 5.51
CA GLY A 24 -2.53 -4.47 4.44
C GLY A 24 -1.98 -3.16 3.87
N LYS A 25 -2.86 -2.17 3.62
CA LYS A 25 -2.45 -0.84 3.14
C LYS A 25 -1.55 -0.10 4.13
N VAL A 26 -1.88 -0.15 5.43
CA VAL A 26 -1.07 0.48 6.48
C VAL A 26 0.30 -0.22 6.60
N ALA A 27 0.33 -1.55 6.57
CA ALA A 27 1.57 -2.32 6.62
C ALA A 27 2.48 -1.99 5.42
N LEU A 28 1.92 -1.94 4.21
CA LEU A 28 2.64 -1.56 2.99
C LEU A 28 3.23 -0.15 3.11
N TYR A 29 2.39 0.83 3.47
CA TYR A 29 2.86 2.21 3.68
C TYR A 29 4.02 2.28 4.68
N HIS A 30 3.88 1.62 5.83
CA HIS A 30 4.91 1.63 6.87
C HIS A 30 6.23 1.07 6.36
N CYS A 31 6.19 -0.10 5.71
CA CYS A 31 7.37 -0.75 5.15
C CYS A 31 8.06 0.10 4.08
N LEU A 32 7.29 0.69 3.15
CA LEU A 32 7.85 1.57 2.13
C LEU A 32 8.45 2.84 2.75
N ASN A 33 7.82 3.40 3.79
CA ASN A 33 8.32 4.58 4.48
C ASN A 33 9.62 4.31 5.24
N MET A 34 9.74 3.13 5.88
CA MET A 34 11.00 2.66 6.46
C MET A 34 12.09 2.53 5.39
N PHE A 35 11.75 1.87 4.28
CA PHE A 35 12.66 1.69 3.16
C PHE A 35 13.16 3.03 2.59
N ASN A 36 12.26 3.98 2.37
CA ASN A 36 12.58 5.33 1.90
C ASN A 36 13.48 6.11 2.87
N LYS A 37 13.42 5.80 4.18
CA LYS A 37 14.32 6.36 5.21
C LYS A 37 15.66 5.62 5.31
N GLY A 38 15.92 4.65 4.43
CA GLY A 38 17.18 3.90 4.36
C GLY A 38 17.18 2.59 5.16
N ASP A 39 16.08 2.24 5.83
CA ASP A 39 15.98 1.00 6.58
C ASP A 39 15.52 -0.14 5.67
N THR A 40 16.47 -0.96 5.22
CA THR A 40 16.24 -2.02 4.24
C THR A 40 16.40 -3.43 4.81
N SER A 41 16.82 -3.55 6.07
CA SER A 41 17.15 -4.81 6.73
C SER A 41 16.07 -5.18 7.75
N PHE A 42 14.86 -5.43 7.24
CA PHE A 42 13.72 -5.82 8.06
C PHE A 42 12.88 -6.90 7.38
N GLU A 43 12.06 -7.57 8.18
CA GLU A 43 11.07 -8.53 7.74
C GLU A 43 9.68 -8.13 8.26
N LEU A 44 8.68 -8.16 7.39
CA LEU A 44 7.28 -7.90 7.71
C LEU A 44 6.56 -9.21 8.05
N GLN A 45 5.95 -9.26 9.23
CA GLN A 45 4.99 -10.30 9.62
C GLN A 45 3.57 -9.74 9.53
N LEU A 46 2.65 -10.49 8.93
CA LEU A 46 1.24 -10.13 8.80
C LEU A 46 0.38 -11.13 9.60
N ASP A 47 -0.70 -10.63 10.21
CA ASP A 47 -1.82 -11.41 10.78
C ASP A 47 -1.36 -12.55 11.72
N SER A 48 -0.66 -12.17 12.79
CA SER A 48 -0.16 -13.08 13.84
C SER A 48 -0.81 -12.78 15.20
N SER A 49 -0.04 -12.56 16.27
CA SER A 49 -0.57 -11.99 17.52
C SER A 49 -1.12 -10.57 17.30
N GLU A 50 -0.45 -9.82 16.43
CA GLU A 50 -0.77 -8.47 16.00
C GLU A 50 -1.17 -8.43 14.53
N ASP A 51 -1.82 -7.32 14.14
CA ASP A 51 -2.23 -7.09 12.76
C ASP A 51 -1.00 -7.08 11.83
N PHE A 52 0.08 -6.40 12.23
CA PHE A 52 1.39 -6.63 11.63
C PHE A 52 2.54 -6.29 12.58
N ALA A 53 3.73 -6.81 12.27
CA ALA A 53 4.94 -6.61 13.06
C ALA A 53 6.19 -6.55 12.18
N ILE A 54 7.21 -5.86 12.68
CA ILE A 54 8.51 -5.71 12.03
C ILE A 54 9.58 -6.43 12.83
N TYR A 55 10.31 -7.31 12.15
CA TYR A 55 11.43 -8.06 12.71
C TYR A 55 12.74 -7.62 12.08
N LYS A 56 13.81 -7.68 12.89
CA LYS A 56 15.18 -7.50 12.44
C LYS A 56 16.06 -8.55 13.10
N ASN A 57 16.85 -9.27 12.30
CA ASN A 57 17.73 -10.34 12.79
C ASN A 57 16.98 -11.36 13.68
N GLY A 58 15.73 -11.69 13.32
CA GLY A 58 14.87 -12.61 14.06
C GLY A 58 14.23 -12.03 15.34
N ALA A 59 14.52 -10.79 15.73
CA ALA A 59 13.96 -10.13 16.90
C ALA A 59 12.85 -9.12 16.53
N LEU A 60 11.78 -9.11 17.31
CA LEU A 60 10.69 -8.15 17.17
C LEU A 60 11.19 -6.73 17.48
N THR A 61 11.01 -5.81 16.54
CA THR A 61 11.42 -4.41 16.68
C THR A 61 10.21 -3.50 16.93
N SER A 62 9.13 -3.70 16.17
CA SER A 62 7.89 -2.97 16.36
C SER A 62 6.67 -3.81 16.07
N ALA A 63 5.58 -3.48 16.77
CA ALA A 63 4.29 -4.13 16.66
C ALA A 63 3.19 -3.11 16.42
N HIS A 64 2.23 -3.48 15.58
CA HIS A 64 1.27 -2.54 15.03
C HIS A 64 -0.15 -3.11 15.08
N GLN A 65 -1.01 -2.43 15.83
CA GLN A 65 -2.45 -2.71 15.89
C GLN A 65 -3.18 -1.64 15.06
N VAL A 66 -4.03 -2.09 14.15
CA VAL A 66 -4.74 -1.31 13.14
C VAL A 66 -6.25 -1.44 13.33
N LYS A 67 -6.94 -0.29 13.36
CA LYS A 67 -8.40 -0.26 13.47
C LYS A 67 -9.01 0.60 12.36
N ALA A 68 -9.81 -0.07 11.52
CA ALA A 68 -10.65 0.58 10.53
C ALA A 68 -12.02 0.88 11.15
N LYS A 69 -12.35 2.16 11.26
CA LYS A 69 -13.70 2.68 11.54
C LYS A 69 -14.41 2.02 12.74
N ILE A 70 -13.89 2.28 13.93
CA ILE A 70 -14.67 2.27 15.18
C ILE A 70 -15.02 3.75 15.45
N GLY A 71 -16.06 4.08 16.23
CA GLY A 71 -16.57 5.45 16.37
C GLY A 71 -15.50 6.52 16.72
N LYS A 72 -15.86 7.80 16.67
CA LYS A 72 -14.93 8.92 16.93
C LYS A 72 -14.42 9.04 18.37
N TYR A 73 -14.90 8.20 19.27
CA TYR A 73 -14.57 8.26 20.70
C TYR A 73 -13.50 7.22 21.03
N ARG A 74 -12.41 7.64 21.65
CA ARG A 74 -11.29 6.79 22.11
C ARG A 74 -11.76 5.66 23.02
N SER A 75 -12.78 5.89 23.83
CA SER A 75 -13.37 4.87 24.71
C SER A 75 -13.79 3.60 23.97
N GLY A 76 -14.24 3.72 22.70
CA GLY A 76 -14.58 2.58 21.85
C GLY A 76 -13.39 1.69 21.46
N TYR A 77 -12.15 2.11 21.79
CA TYR A 77 -10.92 1.40 21.48
C TYR A 77 -10.21 0.86 22.72
N ALA A 78 -10.79 0.99 23.93
CA ALA A 78 -10.11 0.64 25.18
C ALA A 78 -9.56 -0.80 25.19
N GLU A 79 -10.38 -1.78 24.77
CA GLU A 79 -9.95 -3.19 24.68
C GLU A 79 -8.83 -3.38 23.65
N ALA A 80 -8.91 -2.68 22.51
CA ALA A 80 -7.88 -2.78 21.47
C ALA A 80 -6.56 -2.10 21.88
N LEU A 81 -6.63 -1.02 22.66
CA LEU A 81 -5.47 -0.33 23.20
C LEU A 81 -4.79 -1.17 24.27
N GLU A 82 -5.57 -1.81 25.15
CA GLU A 82 -5.01 -2.73 26.13
C GLU A 82 -4.44 -3.96 25.46
N LYS A 83 -5.13 -4.54 24.46
CA LYS A 83 -4.53 -5.59 23.64
C LYS A 83 -3.24 -5.14 22.97
N ALA A 84 -3.17 -3.92 22.45
CA ALA A 84 -1.94 -3.40 21.86
C ALA A 84 -0.80 -3.23 22.90
N SER A 85 -1.14 -3.06 24.18
CA SER A 85 -0.17 -3.00 25.28
C SER A 85 0.28 -4.41 25.69
N THR A 86 -0.66 -5.35 25.77
CA THR A 86 -0.50 -6.74 26.20
C THR A 86 -0.33 -7.67 25.01
N ILE A 87 0.87 -8.14 24.76
CA ILE A 87 1.05 -8.99 23.59
C ILE A 87 1.92 -10.17 23.96
N GLU A 88 1.57 -11.29 23.35
CA GLU A 88 2.05 -12.62 23.64
C GLU A 88 3.37 -12.92 22.89
N PHE A 89 4.08 -13.96 23.36
CA PHE A 89 5.27 -14.56 22.75
C PHE A 89 6.58 -13.75 22.88
N ASP A 90 7.07 -13.12 21.81
CA ASP A 90 8.48 -12.67 21.66
C ASP A 90 8.77 -11.28 22.29
N ARG A 91 8.08 -10.96 23.37
CA ARG A 91 7.90 -9.61 23.89
C ARG A 91 8.96 -9.23 24.91
N VAL A 92 10.11 -8.82 24.39
CA VAL A 92 11.15 -8.19 25.20
C VAL A 92 10.72 -6.76 25.56
N LYS A 93 10.99 -6.34 26.81
CA LYS A 93 10.80 -4.96 27.26
C LYS A 93 11.51 -3.98 26.30
N GLY A 94 10.85 -2.88 25.93
CA GLY A 94 11.45 -1.81 25.11
C GLY A 94 11.22 -1.89 23.60
N ILE A 95 10.33 -2.76 23.11
CA ILE A 95 9.87 -2.71 21.71
C ILE A 95 8.92 -1.53 21.46
N SER A 96 8.90 -1.01 20.23
CA SER A 96 7.94 0.03 19.85
C SER A 96 6.56 -0.57 19.57
N ARG A 97 5.51 0.05 20.11
CA ARG A 97 4.11 -0.36 19.89
C ARG A 97 3.35 0.79 19.28
N TYR A 98 2.64 0.50 18.19
CA TYR A 98 1.90 1.51 17.45
C TYR A 98 0.44 1.15 17.30
N PHE A 99 -0.42 2.16 17.48
CA PHE A 99 -1.84 2.08 17.26
C PHE A 99 -2.23 2.96 16.07
N HIS A 100 -2.88 2.35 15.08
CA HIS A 100 -3.27 3.00 13.83
C HIS A 100 -4.79 3.10 13.75
N VAL A 101 -5.30 4.30 13.53
CA VAL A 101 -6.75 4.55 13.38
C VAL A 101 -7.06 5.20 12.04
N SER A 102 -8.21 4.82 11.45
CA SER A 102 -8.62 5.34 10.14
C SER A 102 -9.41 6.65 10.19
N ILE A 103 -9.74 7.13 11.39
CA ILE A 103 -10.51 8.37 11.61
C ILE A 103 -9.90 9.16 12.75
N GLN A 104 -10.18 10.47 12.78
CA GLN A 104 -9.82 11.31 13.91
C GLN A 104 -10.64 10.93 15.15
N LEU A 105 -9.94 10.78 16.27
CA LEU A 105 -10.54 10.58 17.59
C LEU A 105 -10.63 11.89 18.36
N ASP A 106 -11.45 11.90 19.40
CA ASP A 106 -11.49 12.94 20.42
C ASP A 106 -10.18 13.03 21.22
N ASP A 107 -9.48 11.91 21.40
CA ASP A 107 -8.19 11.81 22.08
C ASP A 107 -7.24 10.82 21.37
N THR A 108 -6.08 11.31 20.96
CA THR A 108 -4.99 10.53 20.33
C THR A 108 -3.67 10.59 21.11
N ASP A 109 -3.73 10.87 22.42
CA ASP A 109 -2.58 10.77 23.29
C ASP A 109 -2.12 9.32 23.42
N ASP A 110 -0.84 9.10 23.70
CA ASP A 110 -0.27 7.76 23.84
C ASP A 110 -0.91 7.04 25.04
N TYR A 111 -1.10 5.72 24.91
CA TYR A 111 -1.74 4.90 25.92
C TYR A 111 -0.70 4.12 26.73
N THR A 112 -0.82 4.11 28.05
CA THR A 112 -0.02 3.21 28.91
C THR A 112 -0.93 2.10 29.41
N GLY A 113 -0.60 0.86 29.07
CA GLY A 113 -1.38 -0.30 29.49
C GLY A 113 -1.19 -0.64 30.97
N GLU A 114 -1.98 -1.59 31.46
CA GLU A 114 -1.88 -2.06 32.86
C GLU A 114 -0.50 -2.68 33.16
N ASN A 115 0.14 -3.24 32.13
CA ASN A 115 1.49 -3.77 32.19
C ASN A 115 2.60 -2.69 32.21
N GLY A 116 2.24 -1.40 32.14
CA GLY A 116 3.17 -0.27 32.15
C GLY A 116 3.86 0.01 30.81
N GLU A 117 3.50 -0.70 29.74
CA GLU A 117 4.08 -0.50 28.42
C GLU A 117 3.33 0.60 27.63
N LEU A 118 4.08 1.40 26.90
CA LEU A 118 3.56 2.51 26.11
C LEU A 118 3.14 2.04 24.71
N VAL A 119 1.93 2.41 24.32
CA VAL A 119 1.38 2.27 22.96
C VAL A 119 1.21 3.65 22.36
N GLN A 120 1.93 3.89 21.27
CA GLN A 120 1.96 5.21 20.63
C GLN A 120 0.93 5.31 19.51
N PHE A 121 0.19 6.40 19.45
CA PHE A 121 -0.63 6.66 18.26
C PHE A 121 0.28 6.97 17.08
N TYR A 122 0.11 6.24 15.98
CA TYR A 122 0.99 6.37 14.83
C TYR A 122 0.80 7.71 14.11
N THR A 123 1.91 8.37 13.76
CA THR A 123 1.88 9.67 13.09
C THR A 123 2.05 9.53 11.57
N TYR A 124 1.09 10.07 10.83
CA TYR A 124 1.10 10.23 9.38
C TYR A 124 1.32 11.72 9.04
N GLY A 125 2.58 12.15 9.02
CA GLY A 125 2.92 13.57 8.85
C GLY A 125 2.54 14.38 10.08
N THR A 126 1.49 15.20 9.98
CA THR A 126 0.95 15.99 11.10
C THR A 126 -0.24 15.33 11.79
N ASN A 127 -0.82 14.28 11.20
CA ASN A 127 -2.04 13.64 11.68
C ASN A 127 -1.72 12.35 12.47
N LYS A 128 -2.54 12.03 13.48
CA LYS A 128 -2.49 10.76 14.25
C LYS A 128 -3.50 9.71 13.75
N TYR A 129 -4.05 9.92 12.57
CA TYR A 129 -5.01 9.05 11.90
C TYR A 129 -4.73 9.08 10.40
N CYS A 130 -5.21 8.08 9.66
CA CYS A 130 -5.10 8.07 8.20
C CYS A 130 -6.27 7.34 7.55
N GLY A 131 -7.08 8.05 6.77
CA GLY A 131 -8.20 7.42 6.06
C GLY A 131 -7.75 6.47 4.95
N LEU A 132 -8.64 5.58 4.49
CA LEU A 132 -8.33 4.62 3.41
C LEU A 132 -7.86 5.28 2.10
N ARG A 133 -8.44 6.44 1.75
CA ARG A 133 -8.02 7.22 0.57
C ARG A 133 -6.69 7.93 0.81
N GLU A 134 -6.47 8.36 2.04
CA GLU A 134 -5.26 9.09 2.42
C GLU A 134 -4.05 8.16 2.49
N ILE A 135 -4.19 6.96 3.04
CA ILE A 135 -3.10 5.98 3.14
C ILE A 135 -2.63 5.57 1.75
N GLU A 136 -3.56 5.40 0.79
CA GLU A 136 -3.24 5.16 -0.61
C GLU A 136 -2.42 6.30 -1.21
N ARG A 137 -2.87 7.55 -1.02
CA ARG A 137 -2.17 8.73 -1.51
C ARG A 137 -0.75 8.83 -0.92
N LEU A 138 -0.61 8.63 0.39
CA LEU A 138 0.69 8.64 1.08
C LEU A 138 1.60 7.52 0.59
N THR A 139 1.06 6.32 0.36
CA THR A 139 1.82 5.19 -0.17
C THR A 139 2.36 5.50 -1.57
N LYS A 140 1.52 6.03 -2.45
CA LYS A 140 1.92 6.46 -3.79
C LYS A 140 3.02 7.53 -3.76
N GLU A 141 2.92 8.48 -2.84
CA GLU A 141 3.94 9.51 -2.64
C GLU A 141 5.28 8.90 -2.20
N VAL A 142 5.27 7.92 -1.29
CA VAL A 142 6.50 7.22 -0.89
C VAL A 142 7.10 6.42 -2.05
N ILE A 143 6.28 5.73 -2.86
CA ILE A 143 6.75 5.03 -4.07
C ILE A 143 7.45 6.03 -5.01
N ARG A 144 6.86 7.21 -5.21
CA ARG A 144 7.43 8.28 -6.04
C ARG A 144 8.78 8.74 -5.50
N GLN A 145 8.92 8.91 -4.20
CA GLN A 145 10.17 9.29 -3.54
C GLN A 145 11.25 8.22 -3.73
N ILE A 146 10.91 6.93 -3.53
CA ILE A 146 11.82 5.81 -3.75
C ILE A 146 12.30 5.79 -5.21
N CYS A 147 11.40 5.91 -6.18
CA CYS A 147 11.75 5.94 -7.60
C CYS A 147 12.64 7.15 -7.96
N THR A 148 12.30 8.33 -7.44
CA THR A 148 13.06 9.57 -7.67
C THR A 148 14.49 9.46 -7.13
N SER A 149 14.65 8.89 -5.93
CA SER A 149 15.97 8.68 -5.30
C SER A 149 16.90 7.78 -6.12
N ARG A 150 16.34 6.96 -7.01
CA ARG A 150 17.06 6.05 -7.91
C ARG A 150 17.03 6.49 -9.38
N CYS A 151 16.62 7.72 -9.66
CA CYS A 151 16.50 8.27 -11.02
C CYS A 151 15.60 7.44 -11.94
N ILE A 152 14.59 6.76 -11.39
CA ILE A 152 13.57 6.03 -12.17
C ILE A 152 12.51 7.02 -12.63
N THR A 153 12.31 7.14 -13.94
CA THR A 153 11.21 7.93 -14.51
C THR A 153 9.87 7.22 -14.27
N LEU A 154 8.99 7.85 -13.49
CA LEU A 154 7.71 7.29 -13.09
C LEU A 154 6.56 8.11 -13.71
N SER A 155 5.79 7.50 -14.61
CA SER A 155 4.51 8.08 -15.06
C SER A 155 3.41 7.85 -14.01
N GLU A 156 2.31 8.61 -14.07
CA GLU A 156 1.18 8.41 -13.15
C GLU A 156 0.55 7.01 -13.30
N ASP A 157 0.47 6.50 -14.53
CA ASP A 157 -0.04 5.15 -14.80
C ASP A 157 0.86 4.05 -14.21
N LEU A 158 2.18 4.23 -14.31
CA LEU A 158 3.14 3.31 -13.70
C LEU A 158 3.08 3.40 -12.16
N LEU A 159 2.96 4.60 -11.61
CA LEU A 159 2.77 4.78 -10.17
C LEU A 159 1.52 4.05 -9.68
N TYR A 160 0.41 4.17 -10.41
CA TYR A 160 -0.84 3.49 -10.11
C TYR A 160 -0.68 1.97 -10.18
N TYR A 161 -0.08 1.47 -11.26
CA TYR A 161 0.20 0.04 -11.44
C TYR A 161 1.06 -0.53 -10.30
N ASN A 162 2.17 0.14 -9.97
CA ASN A 162 3.07 -0.30 -8.90
C ASN A 162 2.33 -0.36 -7.56
N TYR A 163 1.54 0.67 -7.24
CA TYR A 163 0.72 0.64 -6.03
C TYR A 163 -0.26 -0.54 -6.02
N CYS A 164 -0.99 -0.78 -7.11
CA CYS A 164 -1.93 -1.89 -7.20
C CYS A 164 -1.22 -3.24 -7.03
N LEU A 165 -0.11 -3.46 -7.73
CA LEU A 165 0.66 -4.69 -7.65
C LEU A 165 1.13 -4.98 -6.21
N LEU A 166 1.75 -3.99 -5.55
CA LEU A 166 2.23 -4.13 -4.18
C LEU A 166 1.09 -4.35 -3.18
N SER A 167 -0.01 -3.60 -3.34
CA SER A 167 -1.18 -3.74 -2.49
C SER A 167 -1.79 -5.14 -2.61
N GLU A 168 -1.90 -5.68 -3.83
CA GLU A 168 -2.43 -7.03 -4.06
C GLU A 168 -1.49 -8.12 -3.52
N ASN A 169 -0.18 -7.96 -3.65
CA ASN A 169 0.79 -8.89 -3.08
C ASN A 169 0.66 -8.99 -1.55
N ILE A 170 0.60 -7.84 -0.87
CA ILE A 170 0.41 -7.78 0.59
C ILE A 170 -0.94 -8.36 1.00
N ASN A 171 -2.02 -7.94 0.33
CA ASN A 171 -3.37 -8.35 0.67
C ASN A 171 -3.58 -9.87 0.45
N SER A 172 -3.09 -10.40 -0.67
CA SER A 172 -3.14 -11.84 -0.96
C SER A 172 -2.40 -12.65 0.10
N LYS A 173 -1.24 -12.18 0.55
CA LYS A 173 -0.45 -12.84 1.59
C LYS A 173 -1.13 -12.76 2.97
N ALA A 174 -1.71 -11.62 3.33
CA ALA A 174 -2.52 -11.48 4.54
C ALA A 174 -3.70 -12.45 4.54
N VAL A 175 -4.46 -12.53 3.44
CA VAL A 175 -5.59 -13.46 3.30
C VAL A 175 -5.15 -14.93 3.37
N ALA A 176 -4.02 -15.27 2.77
CA ALA A 176 -3.49 -16.64 2.82
C ALA A 176 -3.10 -17.05 4.26
N ILE A 177 -2.42 -16.17 5.00
CA ILE A 177 -2.08 -16.39 6.41
C ILE A 177 -3.37 -16.51 7.24
N HIS A 178 -4.32 -15.60 7.04
CA HIS A 178 -5.59 -15.61 7.76
C HIS A 178 -6.35 -16.93 7.61
N ARG A 179 -6.37 -17.48 6.38
CA ARG A 179 -7.02 -18.76 6.11
C ARG A 179 -6.40 -19.90 6.93
N LEU A 180 -5.08 -19.87 7.14
CA LEU A 180 -4.38 -20.82 8.02
C LEU A 180 -4.69 -20.57 9.51
N VAL A 181 -4.92 -19.32 9.91
CA VAL A 181 -5.30 -18.92 11.28
C VAL A 181 -6.67 -19.45 11.70
N GLN A 182 -7.64 -19.46 10.80
CA GLN A 182 -8.98 -19.96 11.11
C GLN A 182 -9.02 -21.47 11.35
N ASP A 183 -8.13 -22.24 10.71
CA ASP A 183 -8.13 -23.70 10.80
C ASP A 183 -7.43 -24.20 12.08
N ASP A 184 -6.35 -23.54 12.55
CA ASP A 184 -5.59 -23.93 13.75
C ASP A 184 -4.71 -22.77 14.29
N ARG A 185 -5.15 -22.10 15.35
CA ARG A 185 -4.45 -20.93 15.94
C ARG A 185 -2.98 -21.17 16.29
N GLN A 186 -2.60 -22.36 16.78
CA GLN A 186 -1.21 -22.61 17.17
C GLN A 186 -0.32 -22.82 15.95
N LYS A 187 -0.80 -23.57 14.94
CA LYS A 187 -0.08 -23.69 13.66
C LYS A 187 0.01 -22.35 12.95
N ALA A 188 -0.93 -21.47 13.17
CA ALA A 188 -1.01 -20.19 12.48
C ALA A 188 -0.06 -19.13 13.02
N ASN A 189 0.12 -19.03 14.34
CA ASN A 189 1.17 -18.16 14.90
C ASN A 189 2.56 -18.59 14.41
N LYS A 190 2.79 -19.91 14.33
CA LYS A 190 3.98 -20.49 13.73
C LYS A 190 4.08 -20.19 12.22
N ALA A 191 3.00 -20.35 11.47
CA ALA A 191 2.96 -20.06 10.04
C ALA A 191 3.24 -18.57 9.75
N ALA A 192 2.67 -17.64 10.52
CA ALA A 192 2.94 -16.22 10.37
C ALA A 192 4.38 -15.86 10.74
N TYR A 193 4.98 -16.54 11.73
CA TYR A 193 6.40 -16.41 12.06
C TYR A 193 7.31 -16.95 10.95
N GLU A 194 6.95 -18.06 10.32
CA GLU A 194 7.73 -18.68 9.25
C GLU A 194 7.53 -18.00 7.87
N ASN A 195 6.42 -17.28 7.66
CA ASN A 195 6.08 -16.65 6.37
C ASN A 195 6.35 -15.13 6.30
N ARG A 196 7.35 -14.64 7.03
CA ARG A 196 7.74 -13.22 6.96
C ARG A 196 8.12 -12.80 5.54
N ILE A 197 7.89 -11.52 5.23
CA ILE A 197 8.21 -10.91 3.94
C ILE A 197 9.47 -10.08 4.13
N VAL A 198 10.54 -10.43 3.43
CA VAL A 198 11.79 -9.65 3.46
C VAL A 198 11.57 -8.31 2.76
N ALA A 199 12.05 -7.21 3.35
CA ALA A 199 11.91 -5.85 2.82
C ALA A 199 12.28 -5.73 1.33
N GLN A 200 13.37 -6.39 0.93
CA GLN A 200 13.86 -6.37 -0.44
C GLN A 200 12.81 -6.89 -1.44
N SER A 201 12.10 -7.97 -1.10
CA SER A 201 11.06 -8.53 -1.96
C SER A 201 9.86 -7.60 -2.20
N LEU A 202 9.60 -6.64 -1.29
CA LEU A 202 8.56 -5.63 -1.45
C LEU A 202 8.94 -4.57 -2.49
N ILE A 203 10.22 -4.37 -2.73
CA ILE A 203 10.73 -3.32 -3.61
C ILE A 203 11.28 -3.89 -4.92
N ASP A 204 11.69 -5.16 -4.91
CA ASP A 204 12.15 -5.86 -6.12
C ASP A 204 11.11 -5.75 -7.24
N ASP A 205 9.82 -5.87 -6.93
CA ASP A 205 8.76 -5.68 -7.92
C ASP A 205 8.72 -4.26 -8.51
N ILE A 206 9.00 -3.22 -7.71
CA ILE A 206 9.09 -1.83 -8.20
C ILE A 206 10.30 -1.66 -9.13
N TRP A 207 11.42 -2.32 -8.83
CA TRP A 207 12.68 -2.15 -9.56
C TRP A 207 12.80 -3.07 -10.79
N THR A 208 12.30 -4.29 -10.70
CA THR A 208 12.48 -5.35 -11.71
C THR A 208 11.30 -5.42 -12.66
N LYS A 209 10.06 -5.16 -12.19
CA LYS A 209 8.88 -5.05 -13.06
C LYS A 209 8.73 -3.60 -13.50
N ASN A 210 9.66 -3.20 -14.36
CA ASN A 210 9.48 -2.02 -15.17
C ASN A 210 8.36 -2.30 -16.21
N PRO A 211 7.38 -1.43 -16.43
CA PRO A 211 6.42 -1.55 -17.53
C PRO A 211 7.10 -1.58 -18.90
N TYR A 212 8.37 -1.18 -19.01
CA TYR A 212 9.19 -1.43 -20.19
C TYR A 212 9.43 -2.93 -20.46
N ASN A 213 9.11 -3.83 -19.53
CA ASN A 213 9.08 -5.27 -19.74
C ASN A 213 7.71 -5.77 -20.22
N GLY A 214 6.64 -4.96 -20.08
CA GLY A 214 5.33 -5.22 -20.65
C GLY A 214 5.24 -4.59 -22.04
N THR A 215 5.57 -5.36 -23.08
CA THR A 215 5.62 -4.86 -24.47
C THR A 215 4.34 -4.14 -24.89
N GLU A 216 3.18 -4.62 -24.41
CA GLU A 216 1.87 -4.04 -24.71
C GLU A 216 1.67 -2.68 -24.04
N TYR A 217 2.02 -2.53 -22.76
CA TYR A 217 1.92 -1.24 -22.07
C TYR A 217 2.91 -0.23 -22.66
N PHE A 218 4.17 -0.63 -22.89
CA PHE A 218 5.15 0.27 -23.49
C PHE A 218 4.75 0.70 -24.90
N ALA A 219 4.20 -0.21 -25.72
CA ALA A 219 3.72 0.14 -27.05
C ALA A 219 2.56 1.15 -27.00
N VAL A 220 1.65 1.01 -26.04
CA VAL A 220 0.53 1.94 -25.84
C VAL A 220 1.02 3.29 -25.32
N ASP A 221 1.89 3.32 -24.30
CA ASP A 221 2.46 4.53 -23.73
C ASP A 221 3.34 5.30 -24.74
N LEU A 222 4.20 4.60 -25.48
CA LEU A 222 5.02 5.20 -26.53
C LEU A 222 4.14 5.77 -27.65
N LYS A 223 3.09 5.05 -28.07
CA LYS A 223 2.12 5.53 -29.06
C LYS A 223 1.40 6.79 -28.56
N ALA A 224 0.96 6.81 -27.31
CA ALA A 224 0.32 7.96 -26.70
C ALA A 224 1.24 9.19 -26.68
N ARG A 225 2.48 9.05 -26.16
CA ARG A 225 3.48 10.14 -26.11
C ARG A 225 3.87 10.65 -27.49
N PHE A 226 4.05 9.76 -28.45
CA PHE A 226 4.34 10.15 -29.84
C PHE A 226 3.17 10.90 -30.48
N SER A 227 1.94 10.48 -30.19
CA SER A 227 0.73 11.13 -30.73
C SER A 227 0.56 12.54 -30.16
N SER A 228 0.71 12.72 -28.84
CA SER A 228 0.68 14.05 -28.20
C SER A 228 1.78 14.96 -28.72
N TYR A 229 3.00 14.45 -28.91
CA TYR A 229 4.10 15.24 -29.49
C TYR A 229 3.80 15.70 -30.93
N LEU A 230 3.19 14.86 -31.75
CA LEU A 230 2.78 15.23 -33.11
C LEU A 230 1.64 16.24 -33.12
N GLU A 231 0.68 16.11 -32.21
CA GLU A 231 -0.42 17.06 -32.04
C GLU A 231 0.10 18.43 -31.60
N ASP A 232 0.98 18.50 -30.61
CA ASP A 232 1.62 19.75 -30.17
C ASP A 232 2.43 20.42 -31.29
N ARG A 233 3.15 19.63 -32.10
CA ARG A 233 3.94 20.14 -33.24
C ARG A 233 3.04 20.63 -34.38
N LEU A 234 1.90 19.96 -34.60
CA LEU A 234 0.91 20.39 -35.57
C LEU A 234 0.25 21.69 -35.11
N ASP A 235 -0.14 21.80 -33.84
CA ASP A 235 -0.75 23.00 -33.28
C ASP A 235 0.17 24.22 -33.39
N GLN A 236 1.47 24.04 -33.17
CA GLN A 236 2.48 25.08 -33.39
C GLN A 236 2.63 25.47 -34.87
N ALA A 237 2.42 24.54 -35.80
CA ALA A 237 2.59 24.75 -37.23
C ALA A 237 1.29 25.22 -37.94
N LEU A 238 0.11 24.97 -37.36
CA LEU A 238 -1.22 25.32 -37.89
C LEU A 238 -1.33 26.76 -38.42
N PRO A 239 -0.72 27.80 -37.80
CA PRO A 239 -0.81 29.17 -38.30
C PRO A 239 -0.13 29.40 -39.66
N SER A 240 0.73 28.49 -40.12
CA SER A 240 1.58 28.68 -41.32
C SER A 240 1.73 27.45 -42.21
N ILE A 241 0.95 26.40 -41.97
CA ILE A 241 1.05 25.11 -42.67
C ILE A 241 0.38 25.17 -44.06
N SER A 242 0.99 24.57 -45.08
CA SER A 242 0.38 24.41 -46.40
C SER A 242 -0.60 23.23 -46.43
N ASP A 243 -1.55 23.24 -47.38
CA ASP A 243 -2.52 22.15 -47.56
C ASP A 243 -1.85 20.78 -47.79
N GLU A 244 -0.70 20.75 -48.49
CA GLU A 244 0.09 19.54 -48.69
C GLU A 244 0.71 19.03 -47.39
N MET A 245 1.25 19.93 -46.56
CA MET A 245 1.81 19.57 -45.25
C MET A 245 0.72 19.11 -44.29
N TYR A 246 -0.46 19.74 -44.33
CA TYR A 246 -1.62 19.32 -43.55
C TYR A 246 -2.14 17.93 -43.99
N ALA A 247 -2.23 17.68 -45.29
CA ALA A 247 -2.58 16.37 -45.84
C ALA A 247 -1.54 15.29 -45.48
N ARG A 248 -0.26 15.65 -45.37
CA ARG A 248 0.80 14.76 -44.90
C ARG A 248 0.68 14.46 -43.40
N ALA A 249 0.38 15.46 -42.57
CA ALA A 249 0.15 15.30 -41.13
C ALA A 249 -1.06 14.39 -40.86
N ARG A 250 -2.17 14.58 -41.59
CA ARG A 250 -3.35 13.70 -41.49
C ARG A 250 -3.03 12.24 -41.84
N ARG A 251 -2.18 12.00 -42.85
CA ARG A 251 -1.73 10.65 -43.23
C ARG A 251 -0.85 10.02 -42.15
N LEU A 252 0.07 10.79 -41.55
CA LEU A 252 0.90 10.34 -40.43
C LEU A 252 0.07 9.97 -39.20
N ARG A 253 -0.94 10.79 -38.85
CA ARG A 253 -1.86 10.51 -37.74
C ARG A 253 -2.67 9.24 -37.99
N ALA A 254 -3.24 9.09 -39.19
CA ALA A 254 -3.96 7.89 -39.57
C ALA A 254 -3.08 6.64 -39.42
N LEU A 255 -1.82 6.68 -39.88
CA LEU A 255 -0.87 5.57 -39.73
C LEU A 255 -0.55 5.24 -38.26
N CYS A 256 -0.50 6.24 -37.37
CA CYS A 256 -0.31 6.02 -35.94
C CYS A 256 -1.52 5.32 -35.30
N GLU A 257 -2.74 5.67 -35.71
CA GLU A 257 -3.98 5.06 -35.22
C GLU A 257 -4.06 3.56 -35.56
N ILE A 258 -3.60 3.14 -36.76
CA ILE A 258 -3.64 1.74 -37.24
C ILE A 258 -2.51 0.84 -36.70
N MET A 259 -1.50 1.38 -36.01
CA MET A 259 -0.44 0.54 -35.41
C MET A 259 -1.07 -0.47 -34.43
N PRO A 260 -0.96 -1.80 -34.69
CA PRO A 260 -1.61 -2.80 -33.84
C PRO A 260 -0.79 -3.05 -32.56
N THR A 261 -1.47 -3.08 -31.41
CA THR A 261 -0.89 -3.47 -30.11
C THR A 261 -0.60 -4.97 -30.00
N ARG A 262 -0.78 -5.75 -31.07
CA ARG A 262 -1.02 -7.21 -31.03
C ARG A 262 0.04 -8.09 -31.68
N ALA A 263 1.28 -7.62 -31.80
CA ALA A 263 2.34 -8.30 -32.55
C ALA A 263 3.51 -8.82 -31.71
N VAL A 264 3.28 -9.50 -30.57
CA VAL A 264 4.29 -10.39 -29.95
C VAL A 264 3.62 -11.59 -29.27
N ARG A 265 2.83 -12.37 -30.01
CA ARG A 265 2.34 -13.68 -29.52
C ARG A 265 2.95 -14.90 -30.22
N ASN A 266 3.83 -14.71 -31.18
CA ASN A 266 4.49 -15.82 -31.87
C ASN A 266 5.99 -15.56 -31.91
N TYR A 267 6.70 -15.92 -30.84
CA TYR A 267 8.03 -16.55 -30.87
C TYR A 267 8.25 -17.15 -29.48
N ALA A 268 7.88 -18.43 -29.37
CA ALA A 268 8.43 -19.36 -28.38
C ALA A 268 9.74 -19.91 -28.93
#